data_AF-A0A161JN36-F1
#
_entry.id   AF-A0A161JN36-F1
#
_cell.length_a   1.000
_cell.length_b   1.000
_cell.length_c   1.000
_cell.angle_alpha   90.00
_cell.angle_beta   90.00
_cell.angle_gamma   90.00
#
_symmetry.space_group_name_H-M   'P 1'
#
loop_
_entity.id
_entity.type
_entity.pdbx_description
1 polymer ?
#
loop_
_entity_poly.entity_id
_entity_poly.type
_entity_poly.pdbx_seq_one_letter_code
_entity_poly.pdbx_strand_id
1 'polypeptide(L)'
;MDQVNAAGLDEEDGEDEATRAFRDLTREVADVRAELSVMRRAVEGIGPALNEARAPDYSPTLAEIATLQKAIVVAISKIEKHPAIQVGPEAYAARAAQAIEGSVRGTLRDAEGTAQAIRGSARDIEAVLKSARTREEQNKRLAQAAVIGAVVGLALFPLLGFPLARALPFGSLPDSLAASALGEERWNAGMGLMMRANPQQWNGLVEGYNIARAGGDELKSCYETAFRLGKEQRCTTLVRPPVNTSTPR
;
A
#
# COMPACT_ATOMS: atom_id res chain seq x y z
N MET A 1 -38.34 38.82 89.81
CA MET A 1 -38.25 40.28 89.58
C MET A 1 -37.04 40.80 90.37
N ASP A 2 -36.50 41.97 90.01
CA ASP A 2 -35.08 42.33 90.22
C ASP A 2 -34.76 43.44 91.26
N GLN A 3 -33.57 43.30 91.90
CA GLN A 3 -32.53 44.29 92.34
C GLN A 3 -32.59 45.32 93.53
N VAL A 4 -31.52 45.27 94.38
CA VAL A 4 -30.73 46.26 95.24
C VAL A 4 -31.40 47.12 96.36
N ASN A 5 -30.78 47.90 97.30
CA ASN A 5 -29.42 48.37 97.77
C ASN A 5 -29.53 48.90 99.26
N ALA A 6 -28.66 49.59 100.08
CA ALA A 6 -27.22 49.93 100.35
C ALA A 6 -27.17 50.89 101.62
N ALA A 7 -26.09 51.40 102.29
CA ALA A 7 -24.71 51.00 102.72
C ALA A 7 -24.05 52.12 103.64
N GLY A 8 -22.97 51.86 104.44
CA GLY A 8 -22.15 52.86 105.22
C GLY A 8 -21.91 52.55 106.74
N LEU A 9 -21.04 53.18 107.59
CA LEU A 9 -19.85 54.11 107.54
C LEU A 9 -19.02 54.06 108.89
N ASP A 10 -17.96 54.91 109.08
CA ASP A 10 -16.77 54.80 110.00
C ASP A 10 -16.76 55.77 111.27
N GLU A 11 -15.73 56.23 112.04
CA GLU A 11 -14.24 56.43 111.98
C GLU A 11 -13.56 56.88 113.36
N GLU A 12 -12.33 56.45 113.75
CA GLU A 12 -11.29 57.10 114.67
C GLU A 12 -9.97 56.25 114.70
N ASP A 13 -8.82 56.72 114.15
CA ASP A 13 -7.49 56.03 114.19
C ASP A 13 -6.31 57.00 113.83
N GLY A 14 -5.07 56.73 114.26
CA GLY A 14 -3.91 57.58 113.90
C GLY A 14 -2.48 57.08 114.16
N GLU A 15 -2.22 56.20 115.14
CA GLU A 15 -0.83 55.72 115.41
C GLU A 15 -0.35 54.73 114.34
N ASP A 16 -1.28 53.99 113.73
CA ASP A 16 -0.98 52.93 112.76
C ASP A 16 -0.55 53.48 111.37
N GLU A 17 -0.86 54.75 111.05
CA GLU A 17 -0.51 55.38 109.78
C GLU A 17 1.01 55.54 109.59
N ALA A 18 1.74 56.03 110.60
CA ALA A 18 3.20 56.17 110.53
C ALA A 18 3.89 54.81 110.31
N THR A 19 3.34 53.76 110.94
CA THR A 19 3.82 52.38 110.81
C THR A 19 3.45 51.78 109.44
N ARG A 20 2.37 52.22 108.77
CA ARG A 20 2.11 51.91 107.35
C ARG A 20 3.14 52.60 106.44
N ALA A 21 3.35 53.91 106.59
CA ALA A 21 4.24 54.69 105.73
C ALA A 21 5.68 54.15 105.69
N PHE A 22 6.26 53.79 106.85
CA PHE A 22 7.62 53.24 106.90
C PHE A 22 7.75 51.87 106.20
N ARG A 23 6.70 51.03 106.25
CA ARG A 23 6.66 49.74 105.56
C ARG A 23 6.60 49.89 104.05
N ASP A 24 5.87 50.88 103.54
CA ASP A 24 5.78 51.13 102.10
C ASP A 24 7.07 51.72 101.53
N LEU A 25 7.66 52.72 102.19
CA LEU A 25 9.00 53.23 101.82
C LEU A 25 10.06 52.10 101.80
N THR A 26 9.95 51.13 102.72
CA THR A 26 10.84 49.95 102.76
C THR A 26 10.63 49.03 101.54
N ARG A 27 9.41 48.95 100.98
CA ARG A 27 9.16 48.23 99.72
C ARG A 27 9.71 48.97 98.52
N GLU A 28 9.44 50.27 98.38
CA GLU A 28 9.94 51.07 97.26
C GLU A 28 11.47 51.02 97.17
N VAL A 29 12.16 51.16 98.31
CA VAL A 29 13.63 51.06 98.37
C VAL A 29 14.14 49.64 98.05
N ALA A 30 13.36 48.59 98.28
CA ALA A 30 13.70 47.23 97.88
C ALA A 30 13.51 47.02 96.37
N ASP A 31 12.43 47.56 95.79
CA ASP A 31 12.08 47.42 94.39
C ASP A 31 13.03 48.21 93.48
N VAL A 32 13.32 49.48 93.82
CA VAL A 32 14.34 50.31 93.13
C VAL A 32 15.73 49.66 93.17
N ARG A 33 16.08 48.92 94.24
CA ARG A 33 17.32 48.13 94.28
C ARG A 33 17.29 46.91 93.36
N ALA A 34 16.13 46.28 93.17
CA ALA A 34 15.97 45.22 92.18
C ALA A 34 16.14 45.76 90.75
N GLU A 35 15.46 46.86 90.40
CA GLU A 35 15.61 47.52 89.10
C GLU A 35 17.05 47.93 88.80
N LEU A 36 17.73 48.59 89.74
CA LEU A 36 19.14 48.99 89.59
C LEU A 36 20.06 47.77 89.38
N SER A 37 19.74 46.60 89.94
CA SER A 37 20.51 45.37 89.70
C SER A 37 20.32 44.83 88.27
N VAL A 38 19.12 44.99 87.69
CA VAL A 38 18.83 44.64 86.30
C VAL A 38 19.51 45.62 85.34
N MET A 39 19.39 46.92 85.59
CA MET A 39 20.00 47.96 84.76
C MET A 39 21.53 47.84 84.75
N ARG A 40 22.14 47.56 85.91
CA ARG A 40 23.59 47.29 86.00
C ARG A 40 23.99 46.07 85.16
N ARG A 41 23.26 44.96 85.26
CA ARG A 41 23.54 43.73 84.48
C ARG A 41 23.39 43.96 82.97
N ALA A 42 22.44 44.80 82.56
CA ALA A 42 22.30 45.21 81.16
C ALA A 42 23.51 46.03 80.68
N VAL A 43 23.98 47.01 81.48
CA VAL A 43 25.16 47.83 81.15
C VAL A 43 26.45 46.97 81.09
N GLU A 44 26.64 46.05 82.03
CA GLU A 44 27.79 45.13 82.03
C GLU A 44 27.79 44.20 80.79
N GLY A 45 26.62 43.89 80.21
CA GLY A 45 26.48 43.09 78.98
C GLY A 45 26.74 43.85 77.66
N ILE A 46 26.68 45.18 77.65
CA ILE A 46 26.86 45.99 76.42
C ILE A 46 28.33 45.98 75.95
N GLY A 47 29.29 45.97 76.87
CA GLY A 47 30.72 46.00 76.56
C GLY A 47 31.19 44.85 75.65
N PRO A 48 30.92 43.57 75.98
CA PRO A 48 31.23 42.44 75.12
C PRO A 48 30.52 42.52 73.76
N ALA A 49 29.21 42.78 73.77
CA ALA A 49 28.39 42.81 72.55
C ALA A 49 28.87 43.85 71.52
N LEU A 50 29.34 45.03 71.97
CA LEU A 50 29.90 46.06 71.07
C LEU A 50 31.27 45.68 70.48
N ASN A 51 32.04 44.81 71.14
CA ASN A 51 33.31 44.32 70.59
C ASN A 51 33.08 43.22 69.54
N GLU A 52 32.10 42.34 69.76
CA GLU A 52 31.69 41.31 68.79
C GLU A 52 30.97 41.92 67.57
N ALA A 53 30.19 43.00 67.75
CA ALA A 53 29.48 43.70 66.68
C ALA A 53 30.37 44.61 65.80
N ARG A 54 31.71 44.50 65.87
CA ARG A 54 32.61 45.34 65.07
C ARG A 54 32.56 44.95 63.59
N ALA A 55 32.11 45.88 62.76
CA ALA A 55 31.97 45.66 61.31
C ALA A 55 33.29 45.19 60.66
N PRO A 56 33.25 44.19 59.76
CA PRO A 56 34.43 43.75 59.02
C PRO A 56 35.05 44.86 58.16
N ASP A 57 36.35 44.74 57.89
CA ASP A 57 37.02 45.65 56.95
C ASP A 57 36.73 45.23 55.50
N TYR A 58 35.84 45.99 54.86
CA TYR A 58 35.46 45.81 53.45
C TYR A 58 36.36 46.58 52.46
N SER A 59 37.40 47.30 52.93
CA SER A 59 38.33 48.00 52.05
C SER A 59 39.00 47.14 50.96
N PRO A 60 39.42 45.87 51.19
CA PRO A 60 39.93 45.01 50.10
C PRO A 60 38.86 44.71 49.06
N THR A 61 37.63 44.39 49.47
CA THR A 61 36.50 44.09 48.55
C THR A 61 36.11 45.30 47.71
N LEU A 62 36.10 46.50 48.31
CA LEU A 62 35.84 47.74 47.59
C LEU A 62 36.97 48.09 46.60
N ALA A 63 38.23 47.79 46.94
CA ALA A 63 39.35 47.93 46.01
C ALA A 63 39.26 46.94 44.84
N GLU A 64 38.84 45.70 45.08
CA GLU A 64 38.60 44.70 44.03
C GLU A 64 37.50 45.17 43.06
N ILE A 65 36.33 45.58 43.56
CA ILE A 65 35.23 46.15 42.76
C ILE A 65 35.72 47.35 41.91
N ALA A 66 36.55 48.23 42.49
CA ALA A 66 37.10 49.38 41.78
C ALA A 66 38.11 49.01 40.68
N THR A 67 38.80 47.86 40.76
CA THR A 67 39.66 47.36 39.66
C THR A 67 38.84 46.71 38.56
N LEU A 68 37.81 45.92 38.90
CA LEU A 68 36.87 45.33 37.94
C LEU A 68 36.16 46.41 37.10
N GLN A 69 35.69 47.50 37.74
CA GLN A 69 35.01 48.58 37.03
C GLN A 69 35.95 49.32 36.05
N LYS A 70 37.23 49.51 36.40
CA LYS A 70 38.24 50.06 35.47
C LYS A 70 38.49 49.13 34.28
N ALA A 71 38.54 47.81 34.49
CA ALA A 71 38.69 46.84 33.40
C ALA A 71 37.51 46.88 32.41
N ILE A 72 36.28 47.03 32.91
CA ILE A 72 35.06 47.16 32.08
C ILE A 72 35.13 48.43 31.21
N VAL A 73 35.49 49.59 31.79
CA VAL A 73 35.64 50.85 31.03
C VAL A 73 36.69 50.71 29.92
N VAL A 74 37.83 50.07 30.20
CA VAL A 74 38.86 49.82 29.17
C VAL A 74 38.33 48.89 28.07
N ALA A 75 37.58 47.84 28.41
CA ALA A 75 36.99 46.92 27.43
C ALA A 75 35.98 47.63 26.50
N ILE A 76 35.07 48.44 27.05
CA ILE A 76 34.10 49.23 26.27
C ILE A 76 34.84 50.19 25.32
N SER A 77 35.87 50.90 25.79
CA SER A 77 36.66 51.82 24.97
C SER A 77 37.43 51.17 23.81
N LYS A 78 37.65 49.84 23.86
CA LYS A 78 38.21 49.04 22.75
C LYS A 78 37.13 48.60 21.75
N ILE A 79 35.93 48.30 22.23
CA ILE A 79 34.78 47.92 21.40
C ILE A 79 34.31 49.12 20.57
N GLU A 80 34.19 50.30 21.19
CA GLU A 80 33.84 51.57 20.52
C GLU A 80 34.81 51.93 19.38
N LYS A 81 36.11 51.62 19.56
CA LYS A 81 37.17 51.86 18.55
C LYS A 81 37.31 50.73 17.53
N HIS A 82 36.47 49.69 17.59
CA HIS A 82 36.55 48.56 16.67
C HIS A 82 35.82 48.89 15.35
N PRO A 83 36.47 48.73 14.18
CA PRO A 83 35.91 49.19 12.90
C PRO A 83 34.60 48.49 12.50
N ALA A 84 34.28 47.33 13.09
CA ALA A 84 33.00 46.64 12.88
C ALA A 84 31.77 47.42 13.38
N ILE A 85 31.94 48.44 14.23
CA ILE A 85 30.84 49.34 14.65
C ILE A 85 30.73 50.57 13.72
N GLN A 86 31.82 50.96 13.06
CA GLN A 86 31.85 52.08 12.11
C GLN A 86 31.26 51.71 10.75
N VAL A 87 31.29 50.43 10.37
CA VAL A 87 30.58 49.90 9.18
C VAL A 87 29.15 49.57 9.57
N GLY A 88 28.24 50.54 9.45
CA GLY A 88 26.85 50.41 9.89
C GLY A 88 26.06 49.25 9.24
N PRO A 89 24.95 48.81 9.87
CA PRO A 89 24.18 47.63 9.44
C PRO A 89 23.64 47.72 8.01
N GLU A 90 23.41 48.93 7.51
CA GLU A 90 22.99 49.22 6.13
C GLU A 90 24.01 48.68 5.09
N ALA A 91 25.31 48.75 5.38
CA ALA A 91 26.35 48.22 4.50
C ALA A 91 26.39 46.69 4.47
N TYR A 92 25.96 46.03 5.56
CA TYR A 92 25.76 44.58 5.59
C TYR A 92 24.48 44.19 4.82
N ALA A 93 23.39 44.95 4.98
CA ALA A 93 22.15 44.73 4.24
C ALA A 93 22.34 44.89 2.71
N ALA A 94 23.07 45.92 2.27
CA ALA A 94 23.37 46.14 0.86
C ALA A 94 24.21 44.99 0.24
N ARG A 95 25.20 44.47 0.97
CA ARG A 95 26.01 43.31 0.54
C ARG A 95 25.20 42.01 0.52
N ALA A 96 24.30 41.81 1.51
CA ALA A 96 23.39 40.68 1.52
C ALA A 96 22.43 40.70 0.32
N ALA A 97 21.85 41.87 0.00
CA ALA A 97 20.97 42.04 -1.15
C ALA A 97 21.65 41.67 -2.49
N GLN A 98 22.89 42.13 -2.71
CA GLN A 98 23.66 41.77 -3.90
C GLN A 98 23.98 40.27 -3.99
N ALA A 99 24.33 39.64 -2.86
CA ALA A 99 24.56 38.19 -2.83
C ALA A 99 23.29 37.39 -3.15
N ILE A 100 22.14 37.80 -2.58
CA ILE A 100 20.83 37.20 -2.84
C ILE A 100 20.43 37.34 -4.31
N GLU A 101 20.59 38.53 -4.90
CA GLU A 101 20.28 38.79 -6.31
C GLU A 101 21.13 37.97 -7.30
N GLY A 102 22.37 37.65 -6.93
CA GLY A 102 23.24 36.77 -7.70
C GLY A 102 22.82 35.30 -7.62
N SER A 103 22.59 34.79 -6.40
CA SER A 103 22.26 33.38 -6.17
C SER A 103 20.85 33.00 -6.63
N VAL A 104 19.82 33.78 -6.26
CA VAL A 104 18.41 33.41 -6.45
C VAL A 104 18.03 33.29 -7.93
N ARG A 105 18.64 34.09 -8.82
CA ARG A 105 18.41 34.00 -10.27
C ARG A 105 18.93 32.69 -10.90
N GLY A 106 19.89 32.02 -10.27
CA GLY A 106 20.30 30.67 -10.63
C GLY A 106 19.28 29.64 -10.13
N THR A 107 19.06 29.59 -8.82
CA THR A 107 18.21 28.58 -8.18
C THR A 107 16.77 28.58 -8.69
N LEU A 108 16.20 29.74 -9.05
CA LEU A 108 14.86 29.81 -9.63
C LEU A 108 14.79 29.21 -11.05
N ARG A 109 15.81 29.45 -11.89
CA ARG A 109 15.86 28.87 -13.25
C ARG A 109 16.04 27.36 -13.20
N ASP A 110 16.91 26.88 -12.33
CA ASP A 110 17.11 25.45 -12.13
C ASP A 110 15.86 24.78 -11.54
N ALA A 111 15.16 25.44 -10.61
CA ALA A 111 13.89 24.97 -10.08
C ALA A 111 12.77 24.95 -11.15
N GLU A 112 12.67 25.97 -12.01
CA GLU A 112 11.70 26.00 -13.11
C GLU A 112 12.00 24.90 -14.15
N GLY A 113 13.26 24.74 -14.56
CA GLY A 113 13.68 23.67 -15.47
C GLY A 113 13.41 22.28 -14.90
N THR A 114 13.75 22.06 -13.62
CA THR A 114 13.48 20.79 -12.92
C THR A 114 11.98 20.54 -12.78
N ALA A 115 11.18 21.57 -12.46
CA ALA A 115 9.72 21.45 -12.38
C ALA A 115 9.05 21.23 -13.75
N GLN A 116 9.64 21.70 -14.85
CA GLN A 116 9.19 21.36 -16.20
C GLN A 116 9.56 19.92 -16.58
N ALA A 117 10.78 19.47 -16.29
CA ALA A 117 11.22 18.09 -16.49
C ALA A 117 10.33 17.09 -15.74
N ILE A 118 10.09 17.32 -14.44
CA ILE A 118 9.20 16.49 -13.60
C ILE A 118 7.77 16.45 -14.17
N ARG A 119 7.22 17.57 -14.65
CA ARG A 119 5.89 17.61 -15.29
C ARG A 119 5.86 16.89 -16.64
N GLY A 120 6.97 16.85 -17.38
CA GLY A 120 7.13 16.02 -18.57
C GLY A 120 7.07 14.54 -18.22
N SER A 121 8.00 14.07 -17.39
CA SER A 121 8.07 12.66 -16.98
C SER A 121 6.79 12.16 -16.30
N ALA A 122 6.10 13.00 -15.52
CA ALA A 122 4.82 12.64 -14.92
C ALA A 122 3.73 12.36 -15.97
N ARG A 123 3.66 13.17 -17.05
CA ARG A 123 2.71 12.95 -18.16
C ARG A 123 3.06 11.70 -18.97
N ASP A 124 4.34 11.44 -19.20
CA ASP A 124 4.78 10.23 -19.90
C ASP A 124 4.46 8.97 -19.09
N ILE A 125 4.68 9.01 -17.77
CA ILE A 125 4.30 7.93 -16.84
C ILE A 125 2.76 7.74 -16.83
N GLU A 126 1.97 8.82 -16.77
CA GLU A 126 0.50 8.72 -16.83
C GLU A 126 0.02 8.14 -18.16
N ALA A 127 0.59 8.57 -19.29
CA ALA A 127 0.30 8.05 -20.61
C ALA A 127 0.68 6.56 -20.75
N VAL A 128 1.82 6.14 -20.19
CA VAL A 128 2.27 4.75 -20.17
C VAL A 128 1.37 3.88 -19.27
N LEU A 129 0.98 4.34 -18.08
CA LEU A 129 0.04 3.59 -17.23
C LEU A 129 -1.35 3.46 -17.89
N LYS A 130 -1.85 4.54 -18.51
CA LYS A 130 -3.14 4.55 -19.21
C LYS A 130 -3.11 3.65 -20.45
N SER A 131 -1.99 3.62 -21.17
CA SER A 131 -1.71 2.68 -22.27
C SER A 131 -1.66 1.23 -21.78
N ALA A 132 -0.92 0.93 -20.71
CA ALA A 132 -0.78 -0.41 -20.16
C ALA A 132 -2.14 -0.97 -19.69
N ARG A 133 -2.91 -0.18 -18.91
CA ARG A 133 -4.21 -0.60 -18.38
C ARG A 133 -5.25 -0.81 -19.48
N THR A 134 -5.29 0.08 -20.49
CA THR A 134 -6.20 -0.11 -21.63
C THR A 134 -5.80 -1.27 -22.54
N ARG A 135 -4.51 -1.60 -22.67
CA ARG A 135 -4.05 -2.81 -23.39
C ARG A 135 -4.51 -4.10 -22.71
N GLU A 136 -4.45 -4.19 -21.38
CA GLU A 136 -4.91 -5.39 -20.66
C GLU A 136 -6.43 -5.58 -20.80
N GLU A 137 -7.21 -4.51 -20.67
CA GLU A 137 -8.66 -4.54 -20.87
C GLU A 137 -9.05 -4.84 -22.32
N GLN A 138 -8.32 -4.30 -23.31
CA GLN A 138 -8.52 -4.64 -24.73
C GLN A 138 -8.19 -6.11 -25.00
N ASN A 139 -7.07 -6.63 -24.49
CA ASN A 139 -6.71 -8.04 -24.64
C ASN A 139 -7.74 -8.96 -24.00
N LYS A 140 -8.31 -8.60 -22.83
CA LYS A 140 -9.41 -9.36 -22.21
C LYS A 140 -10.68 -9.35 -23.08
N ARG A 141 -11.07 -8.21 -23.65
CA ARG A 141 -12.21 -8.11 -24.59
C ARG A 141 -11.98 -8.87 -25.89
N LEU A 142 -10.77 -8.82 -26.45
CA LEU A 142 -10.38 -9.58 -27.65
C LEU A 142 -10.36 -11.09 -27.38
N ALA A 143 -9.84 -11.52 -26.23
CA ALA A 143 -9.88 -12.92 -25.81
C ALA A 143 -11.33 -13.41 -25.60
N GLN A 144 -12.19 -12.61 -24.96
CA GLN A 144 -13.62 -12.90 -24.84
C GLN A 144 -14.30 -13.01 -26.21
N ALA A 145 -14.05 -12.06 -27.13
CA ALA A 145 -14.59 -12.10 -28.48
C ALA A 145 -14.09 -13.32 -29.28
N ALA A 146 -12.82 -13.71 -29.12
CA ALA A 146 -12.25 -14.89 -29.75
C ALA A 146 -12.85 -16.20 -29.19
N VAL A 147 -13.04 -16.30 -27.87
CA VAL A 147 -13.70 -17.46 -27.24
C VAL A 147 -15.17 -17.56 -27.68
N ILE A 148 -15.92 -16.45 -27.67
CA ILE A 148 -17.30 -16.41 -28.16
C ILE A 148 -17.36 -16.80 -29.64
N GLY A 149 -16.48 -16.24 -30.48
CA GLY A 149 -16.39 -16.57 -31.90
C GLY A 149 -16.05 -18.05 -32.15
N ALA A 150 -15.16 -18.64 -31.36
CA ALA A 150 -14.82 -20.05 -31.44
C ALA A 150 -15.99 -20.96 -31.03
N VAL A 151 -16.70 -20.63 -29.94
CA VAL A 151 -17.88 -21.40 -29.47
C VAL A 151 -19.04 -21.29 -30.46
N VAL A 152 -19.34 -20.08 -30.95
CA VAL A 152 -20.38 -19.86 -31.97
C VAL A 152 -20.02 -20.52 -33.29
N GLY A 153 -18.74 -20.45 -33.71
CA GLY A 153 -18.24 -21.13 -34.89
C GLY A 153 -18.37 -22.66 -34.79
N LEU A 154 -17.98 -23.25 -33.65
CA LEU A 154 -18.10 -24.69 -33.41
C LEU A 154 -19.58 -25.14 -33.39
N ALA A 155 -20.48 -24.33 -32.83
CA ALA A 155 -21.91 -24.63 -32.78
C ALA A 155 -22.61 -24.48 -34.15
N LEU A 156 -22.20 -23.51 -34.97
CA LEU A 156 -22.72 -23.31 -36.33
C LEU A 156 -22.09 -24.26 -37.36
N PHE A 157 -20.88 -24.78 -37.12
CA PHE A 157 -20.19 -25.68 -38.04
C PHE A 157 -21.01 -26.93 -38.44
N PRO A 158 -21.62 -27.72 -37.52
CA PRO A 158 -22.50 -28.81 -37.91
C PRO A 158 -23.80 -28.30 -38.55
N LEU A 159 -24.34 -27.18 -38.07
CA LEU A 159 -25.61 -26.61 -38.57
C LEU A 159 -25.51 -26.12 -40.02
N LEU A 160 -24.33 -25.67 -40.46
CA LEU A 160 -24.08 -25.19 -41.82
C LEU A 160 -23.39 -26.27 -42.69
N GLY A 161 -22.40 -26.98 -42.14
CA GLY A 161 -21.64 -28.01 -42.86
C GLY A 161 -22.48 -29.23 -43.26
N PHE A 162 -23.38 -29.69 -42.39
CA PHE A 162 -24.23 -30.85 -42.67
C PHE A 162 -25.24 -30.61 -43.82
N PRO A 163 -25.99 -29.49 -43.88
CA PRO A 163 -26.83 -29.21 -45.04
C PRO A 163 -26.01 -28.86 -46.29
N LEU A 164 -24.86 -28.18 -46.19
CA LEU A 164 -24.00 -27.94 -47.37
C LEU A 164 -23.54 -29.27 -48.00
N ALA A 165 -23.09 -30.22 -47.19
CA ALA A 165 -22.68 -31.56 -47.64
C ALA A 165 -23.84 -32.39 -48.26
N ARG A 166 -25.10 -32.01 -48.00
CA ARG A 166 -26.30 -32.67 -48.54
C ARG A 166 -26.92 -31.93 -49.74
N ALA A 167 -26.69 -30.62 -49.86
CA ALA A 167 -27.36 -29.76 -50.84
C ALA A 167 -26.48 -29.35 -52.03
N LEU A 168 -25.15 -29.41 -51.92
CA LEU A 168 -24.25 -29.03 -53.01
C LEU A 168 -23.97 -30.21 -53.95
N PRO A 169 -24.21 -30.07 -55.28
CA PRO A 169 -23.95 -31.12 -56.27
C PRO A 169 -22.45 -31.20 -56.63
N PHE A 170 -21.59 -31.34 -55.63
CA PHE A 170 -20.16 -31.61 -55.83
C PHE A 170 -19.99 -33.06 -56.29
N GLY A 171 -19.98 -33.30 -57.60
CA GLY A 171 -19.72 -34.64 -58.17
C GLY A 171 -18.33 -35.16 -57.80
N SER A 172 -18.27 -36.43 -57.35
CA SER A 172 -17.08 -37.23 -56.96
C SER A 172 -16.11 -36.68 -55.90
N LEU A 173 -16.06 -35.37 -55.68
CA LEU A 173 -15.25 -34.71 -54.66
C LEU A 173 -15.51 -35.25 -53.23
N PRO A 174 -16.77 -35.33 -52.72
CA PRO A 174 -17.02 -35.85 -51.38
C PRO A 174 -16.63 -37.33 -51.25
N ASP A 175 -16.79 -38.15 -52.31
CA ASP A 175 -16.37 -39.55 -52.30
C ASP A 175 -14.84 -39.67 -52.22
N SER A 176 -14.12 -38.82 -52.94
CA SER A 176 -12.64 -38.79 -52.90
C SER A 176 -12.15 -38.33 -51.52
N LEU A 177 -12.83 -37.35 -50.91
CA LEU A 177 -12.53 -36.88 -49.58
C LEU A 177 -12.82 -37.95 -48.53
N ALA A 178 -13.98 -38.63 -48.60
CA ALA A 178 -14.36 -39.72 -47.71
C ALA A 178 -13.40 -40.92 -47.80
N ALA A 179 -12.98 -41.30 -49.02
CA ALA A 179 -11.98 -42.34 -49.22
C ALA A 179 -10.61 -41.92 -48.64
N SER A 180 -10.18 -40.67 -48.88
CA SER A 180 -8.94 -40.15 -48.28
C SER A 180 -8.96 -40.09 -46.75
N ALA A 181 -10.12 -39.80 -46.15
CA ALA A 181 -10.33 -39.80 -44.70
C ALA A 181 -10.36 -41.22 -44.10
N LEU A 182 -10.64 -42.23 -44.92
CA LEU A 182 -10.49 -43.66 -44.58
C LEU A 182 -9.09 -44.21 -44.89
N GLY A 183 -8.23 -43.45 -45.59
CA GLY A 183 -6.88 -43.85 -45.99
C GLY A 183 -6.84 -44.90 -47.12
N GLU A 184 -7.97 -45.16 -47.78
CA GLU A 184 -8.15 -46.26 -48.73
C GLU A 184 -8.62 -45.75 -50.11
N GLU A 185 -8.44 -46.57 -51.14
CA GLU A 185 -9.06 -46.36 -52.45
C GLU A 185 -10.59 -46.52 -52.34
N ARG A 186 -11.37 -45.81 -53.16
CA ARG A 186 -12.84 -45.68 -53.05
C ARG A 186 -13.58 -47.04 -53.06
N TRP A 187 -13.14 -48.01 -53.85
CA TRP A 187 -13.73 -49.35 -53.85
C TRP A 187 -13.42 -50.11 -52.55
N ASN A 188 -12.16 -50.10 -52.11
CA ASN A 188 -11.74 -50.72 -50.84
C ASN A 188 -12.48 -50.11 -49.64
N ALA A 189 -12.57 -48.77 -49.57
CA ALA A 189 -13.32 -48.04 -48.56
C ALA A 189 -14.81 -48.48 -48.53
N GLY A 190 -15.42 -48.66 -49.71
CA GLY A 190 -16.79 -49.17 -49.84
C GLY A 190 -16.95 -50.59 -49.31
N MET A 191 -16.05 -51.51 -49.68
CA MET A 191 -16.04 -52.89 -49.16
C MET A 191 -15.84 -52.92 -47.64
N GLY A 192 -14.87 -52.16 -47.12
CA GLY A 192 -14.58 -52.04 -45.70
C GLY A 192 -15.74 -51.44 -44.90
N LEU A 193 -16.55 -50.55 -45.49
CA LEU A 193 -17.79 -50.06 -44.88
C LEU A 193 -18.89 -51.12 -44.89
N MET A 194 -19.14 -51.79 -46.02
CA MET A 194 -20.16 -52.85 -46.12
C MET A 194 -19.88 -54.02 -45.16
N MET A 195 -18.62 -54.49 -45.11
CA MET A 195 -18.19 -55.57 -44.22
C MET A 195 -18.32 -55.21 -42.73
N ARG A 196 -18.04 -53.95 -42.34
CA ARG A 196 -18.23 -53.47 -40.96
C ARG A 196 -19.70 -53.22 -40.61
N ALA A 197 -20.53 -52.81 -41.57
CA ALA A 197 -21.95 -52.55 -41.35
C ALA A 197 -22.77 -53.84 -41.20
N ASN A 198 -22.52 -54.85 -42.04
CA ASN A 198 -23.13 -56.17 -41.90
C ASN A 198 -22.26 -57.28 -42.55
N PRO A 199 -21.47 -58.04 -41.76
CA PRO A 199 -20.61 -59.08 -42.30
C PRO A 199 -21.37 -60.28 -42.88
N GLN A 200 -22.61 -60.54 -42.44
CA GLN A 200 -23.43 -61.64 -42.97
C GLN A 200 -23.96 -61.31 -44.38
N GLN A 201 -24.45 -60.08 -44.58
CA GLN A 201 -24.86 -59.60 -45.90
C GLN A 201 -23.66 -59.45 -46.85
N TRP A 202 -22.51 -59.00 -46.34
CA TRP A 202 -21.26 -58.98 -47.10
C TRP A 202 -20.84 -60.36 -47.60
N ASN A 203 -20.88 -61.38 -46.74
CA ASN A 203 -20.57 -62.75 -47.14
C ASN A 203 -21.52 -63.27 -48.24
N GLY A 204 -22.82 -63.00 -48.13
CA GLY A 204 -23.80 -63.36 -49.17
C GLY A 204 -23.57 -62.64 -50.51
N LEU A 205 -23.11 -61.38 -50.47
CA LEU A 205 -22.72 -60.63 -51.68
C LEU A 205 -21.47 -61.24 -52.33
N VAL A 206 -20.47 -61.61 -51.55
CA VAL A 206 -19.24 -62.27 -52.02
C VAL A 206 -19.54 -63.66 -52.58
N GLU A 207 -20.42 -64.43 -51.94
CA GLU A 207 -20.89 -65.73 -52.42
C GLU A 207 -21.63 -65.59 -53.77
N GLY A 208 -22.59 -64.66 -53.86
CA GLY A 208 -23.31 -64.36 -55.11
C GLY A 208 -22.37 -63.92 -56.24
N TYR A 209 -21.38 -63.08 -55.95
CA TYR A 209 -20.33 -62.68 -56.90
C TYR A 209 -19.51 -63.89 -57.38
N ASN A 210 -19.09 -64.78 -56.47
CA ASN A 210 -18.31 -65.96 -56.81
C ASN A 210 -19.12 -66.96 -57.65
N ILE A 211 -20.40 -67.17 -57.35
CA ILE A 211 -21.31 -68.01 -58.15
C ILE A 211 -21.50 -67.40 -59.54
N ALA A 212 -21.77 -66.09 -59.64
CA ALA A 212 -21.91 -65.40 -60.92
C ALA A 212 -20.63 -65.51 -61.78
N ARG A 213 -19.47 -65.33 -61.16
CA ARG A 213 -18.15 -65.46 -61.81
C ARG A 213 -17.84 -66.89 -62.26
N ALA A 214 -18.22 -67.90 -61.47
CA ALA A 214 -17.96 -69.31 -61.80
C ALA A 214 -18.96 -69.89 -62.82
N GLY A 215 -20.15 -69.28 -62.96
CA GLY A 215 -21.18 -69.65 -63.94
C GLY A 215 -20.98 -69.09 -65.36
N GLY A 216 -20.01 -68.19 -65.57
CA GLY A 216 -19.59 -67.74 -66.89
C GLY A 216 -20.59 -66.85 -67.66
N ASP A 217 -20.29 -66.63 -68.94
CA ASP A 217 -21.16 -65.89 -69.86
C ASP A 217 -22.48 -66.64 -70.15
N GLU A 218 -22.49 -67.96 -69.95
CA GLU A 218 -23.69 -68.81 -70.03
C GLU A 218 -24.70 -68.46 -68.92
N LEU A 219 -24.25 -68.25 -67.68
CA LEU A 219 -25.13 -67.80 -66.59
C LEU A 219 -25.61 -66.37 -66.84
N LYS A 220 -24.71 -65.48 -67.26
CA LYS A 220 -25.02 -64.07 -67.54
C LYS A 220 -26.05 -63.92 -68.66
N SER A 221 -25.84 -64.56 -69.80
CA SER A 221 -26.76 -64.49 -70.95
C SER A 221 -28.13 -65.11 -70.65
N CYS A 222 -28.17 -66.17 -69.83
CA CYS A 222 -29.43 -66.72 -69.34
C CYS A 222 -30.18 -65.75 -68.41
N TYR A 223 -29.46 -65.07 -67.50
CA TYR A 223 -30.02 -64.03 -66.63
C TYR A 223 -30.55 -62.83 -67.43
N GLU A 224 -29.78 -62.33 -68.41
CA GLU A 224 -30.21 -61.26 -69.32
C GLU A 224 -31.45 -61.66 -70.13
N THR A 225 -31.58 -62.93 -70.50
CA THR A 225 -32.77 -63.48 -71.19
C THR A 225 -33.98 -63.55 -70.26
N ALA A 226 -33.80 -64.00 -69.02
CA ALA A 226 -34.85 -64.02 -68.01
C ALA A 226 -35.40 -62.61 -67.71
N PHE A 227 -34.49 -61.64 -67.54
CA PHE A 227 -34.83 -60.23 -67.34
C PHE A 227 -35.58 -59.65 -68.55
N ARG A 228 -35.08 -59.89 -69.78
CA ARG A 228 -35.69 -59.39 -71.02
C ARG A 228 -37.08 -59.97 -71.29
N LEU A 229 -37.33 -61.22 -70.93
CA LEU A 229 -38.61 -61.91 -71.16
C LEU A 229 -39.60 -61.78 -70.00
N GLY A 230 -39.17 -61.30 -68.82
CA GLY A 230 -40.00 -61.23 -67.61
C GLY A 230 -40.47 -62.62 -67.13
N LYS A 231 -39.71 -63.67 -67.42
CA LYS A 231 -40.10 -65.07 -67.23
C LYS A 231 -38.93 -65.92 -66.75
N GLU A 232 -39.20 -66.81 -65.80
CA GLU A 232 -38.26 -67.81 -65.29
C GLU A 232 -37.59 -68.57 -66.44
N GLN A 233 -36.26 -68.72 -66.39
CA GLN A 233 -35.48 -69.50 -67.34
C GLN A 233 -34.74 -70.62 -66.61
N ARG A 234 -34.73 -71.81 -67.21
CA ARG A 234 -33.91 -72.93 -66.71
C ARG A 234 -32.51 -72.83 -67.31
N CYS A 235 -31.62 -72.17 -66.59
CA CYS A 235 -30.20 -72.12 -66.94
C CYS A 235 -29.51 -73.44 -66.56
N THR A 236 -28.71 -74.00 -67.47
CA THR A 236 -27.79 -75.11 -67.19
C THR A 236 -26.38 -74.63 -67.52
N THR A 237 -25.51 -74.52 -66.52
CA THR A 237 -24.19 -73.88 -66.66
C THR A 237 -23.07 -74.80 -66.14
N LEU A 238 -21.93 -74.79 -66.81
CA LEU A 238 -20.77 -75.60 -66.44
C LEU A 238 -19.90 -74.86 -65.41
N VAL A 239 -20.32 -74.90 -64.14
CA VAL A 239 -19.57 -74.30 -63.04
C VAL A 239 -18.20 -74.99 -62.93
N ARG A 240 -17.12 -74.24 -63.16
CA ARG A 240 -15.74 -74.74 -62.96
C ARG A 240 -15.36 -74.60 -61.48
N PRO A 241 -14.68 -75.57 -60.88
CA PRO A 241 -14.21 -75.45 -59.50
C PRO A 241 -13.21 -74.27 -59.38
N PRO A 242 -13.11 -73.63 -58.21
CA PRO A 242 -12.14 -72.57 -57.98
C PRO A 242 -10.72 -73.09 -58.21
N VAL A 243 -9.92 -72.31 -58.94
CA VAL A 243 -8.52 -72.68 -59.24
C VAL A 243 -7.70 -72.41 -57.99
N ASN A 244 -7.43 -73.45 -57.20
CA ASN A 244 -6.60 -73.36 -56.00
C ASN A 244 -5.13 -73.09 -56.40
N THR A 245 -4.76 -71.81 -56.57
CA THR A 245 -3.37 -71.38 -56.83
C THR A 245 -2.52 -71.41 -55.56
N SER A 246 -2.57 -72.52 -54.82
CA SER A 246 -1.65 -72.85 -53.75
C SER A 246 -0.37 -73.41 -54.36
N THR A 247 0.47 -72.54 -54.92
CA THR A 247 1.82 -72.90 -55.42
C THR A 247 2.76 -73.15 -54.23
N PRO A 248 3.37 -74.34 -54.09
CA PRO A 248 4.31 -74.62 -53.03
C PRO A 248 5.77 -74.56 -53.53
N ARG A 249 6.57 -73.69 -52.89
CA ARG A 249 7.92 -73.21 -53.26
C ARG A 249 7.94 -72.17 -54.37
#